data_AF-A0A6A2YYA6-F1
#
_entry.id   AF-A0A6A2YYA6-F1
#
_cell.length_a   1.000
_cell.length_b   1.000
_cell.length_c   1.000
_cell.angle_alpha   90.00
_cell.angle_beta   90.00
_cell.angle_gamma   90.00
#
_symmetry.space_group_name_H-M   'P 1'
#
loop_
_entity.id
_entity.type
_entity.pdbx_description
1 polymer ?
#
loop_
_entity_poly.entity_id
_entity_poly.type
_entity_poly.pdbx_seq_one_letter_code
_entity_poly.pdbx_strand_id
1 'polypeptide(L)' 'MGNVLTPEIFNWASNDPKIIVACFIHASLFDDIITHKERGHCASAIECHMREYEVSEEEACSELRKQVDDA' A
#
# COMPACT_ATOMS: atom_id res chain seq x y z
N MET A 1 -16.27 17.04 -10.91
CA MET A 1 -15.52 16.22 -11.89
C MET A 1 -16.55 15.40 -12.64
N GLY A 2 -16.68 15.56 -13.95
CA GLY A 2 -17.75 14.89 -14.69
C GLY A 2 -17.49 14.91 -16.19
N ASN A 3 -16.48 14.16 -16.63
CA ASN A 3 -16.56 13.56 -17.96
C ASN A 3 -17.34 12.25 -17.81
N VAL A 4 -18.20 11.96 -18.79
CA VAL A 4 -18.90 10.69 -18.87
C VAL A 4 -17.88 9.55 -18.76
N LEU A 5 -18.01 8.75 -17.71
CA LEU A 5 -17.24 7.52 -17.55
C LEU A 5 -17.71 6.56 -18.65
N THR A 6 -16.81 6.22 -19.57
CA THR A 6 -17.10 5.21 -20.59
C THR A 6 -16.87 3.82 -20.00
N PRO A 7 -17.57 2.79 -20.51
CA PRO A 7 -17.30 1.40 -20.14
C PRO A 7 -15.83 1.00 -20.37
N GLU A 8 -15.18 1.61 -21.36
CA GLU A 8 -13.76 1.40 -21.66
C GLU A 8 -12.85 1.89 -20.53
N ILE A 9 -13.11 3.07 -19.96
CA ILE A 9 -12.35 3.59 -18.81
C ILE A 9 -12.54 2.69 -17.59
N PHE A 10 -13.76 2.23 -17.33
CA PHE A 10 -14.02 1.31 -16.23
C PHE A 10 -13.28 -0.02 -16.43
N ASN A 11 -13.37 -0.60 -17.64
CA ASN A 11 -12.65 -1.83 -17.96
C ASN A 11 -11.13 -1.63 -17.82
N TRP A 12 -10.57 -0.54 -18.34
CA TRP A 12 -9.14 -0.23 -18.18
C TRP A 12 -8.75 -0.13 -16.70
N ALA A 13 -9.53 0.59 -15.89
CA ALA A 13 -9.25 0.75 -14.45
C ALA A 13 -9.38 -0.57 -13.67
N SER A 14 -10.33 -1.44 -14.06
CA SER A 14 -10.52 -2.77 -13.46
C SER A 14 -9.51 -3.83 -13.93
N ASN A 15 -8.65 -3.51 -14.90
CA ASN A 15 -7.57 -4.40 -15.36
C ASN A 15 -6.21 -4.03 -14.75
N ASP A 16 -6.21 -3.56 -13.49
CA ASP A 16 -5.02 -3.30 -12.69
C ASP A 16 -3.91 -2.52 -13.42
N PRO A 17 -4.22 -1.35 -14.01
CA PRO A 17 -3.21 -0.57 -14.70
C PRO A 17 -2.14 -0.14 -13.69
N LYS A 18 -0.88 -0.13 -14.12
CA LYS A 18 0.30 0.08 -13.26
C LYS A 18 0.16 1.28 -12.31
N ILE A 19 -0.44 2.37 -12.79
CA ILE A 19 -0.65 3.58 -11.98
C ILE A 19 -1.64 3.35 -10.83
N ILE A 20 -2.74 2.64 -11.06
CA ILE A 20 -3.73 2.35 -10.02
C ILE A 20 -3.13 1.38 -9.00
N VAL A 21 -2.42 0.35 -9.46
CA VAL A 21 -1.75 -0.61 -8.58
C VAL A 21 -0.69 0.09 -7.72
N ALA A 22 0.13 0.96 -8.31
CA ALA A 22 1.14 1.71 -7.56
C ALA A 22 0.49 2.63 -6.51
N CYS A 23 -0.55 3.38 -6.87
CA CYS A 23 -1.29 4.22 -5.93
C CYS A 23 -1.93 3.40 -4.80
N PHE A 24 -2.49 2.23 -5.11
CA PHE A 24 -3.08 1.33 -4.12
C PHE A 24 -2.04 0.81 -3.13
N ILE A 25 -0.89 0.33 -3.62
CA ILE A 25 0.21 -0.14 -2.77
C ILE A 25 0.71 0.99 -1.87
N HIS A 26 0.96 2.18 -2.42
CA HIS A 26 1.41 3.34 -1.63
C HIS A 26 0.41 3.69 -0.53
N ALA A 27 -0.89 3.78 -0.87
CA ALA A 27 -1.93 4.06 0.12
C ALA A 27 -2.01 2.99 1.21
N SER A 28 -1.86 1.71 0.85
CA SER A 28 -1.86 0.60 1.80
C SER A 28 -0.64 0.66 2.73
N LEU A 29 0.55 0.96 2.20
CA LEU A 29 1.77 1.09 3.01
C LEU A 29 1.66 2.24 4.00
N PHE A 30 1.15 3.38 3.55
CA PHE A 30 0.92 4.53 4.41
C PHE A 30 -0.09 4.21 5.53
N ASP A 31 -1.19 3.54 5.19
CA ASP A 31 -2.19 3.09 6.17
C ASP A 31 -1.61 2.10 7.19
N ASP A 32 -0.80 1.14 6.74
CA ASP A 32 -0.11 0.19 7.61
C ASP A 32 0.85 0.89 8.58
N ILE A 33 1.62 1.89 8.13
CA ILE A 33 2.53 2.65 9.01
C ILE A 33 1.77 3.37 10.14
N ILE A 34 0.55 3.84 9.87
CA ILE A 34 -0.26 4.56 10.86
C ILE A 34 -1.00 3.59 11.80
N THR A 35 -1.47 2.45 11.29
CA THR A 35 -2.49 1.63 11.97
C THR A 35 -2.07 0.18 12.24
N HIS A 36 -0.83 -0.25 11.96
CA HIS A 36 -0.45 -1.68 12.05
C HIS A 36 -0.71 -2.30 13.43
N LYS A 37 -0.65 -1.52 14.51
CA LYS A 37 -0.94 -1.99 15.89
C LYS A 37 -2.41 -2.25 16.19
N GLU A 38 -3.31 -1.76 15.34
CA GLU A 38 -4.76 -1.87 15.51
C GLU A 38 -5.37 -2.96 14.60
N ARG A 39 -4.55 -3.57 13.72
CA ARG A 39 -4.98 -4.63 12.80
C ARG A 39 -5.12 -5.96 13.55
N GLY A 40 -6.35 -6.43 13.72
CA GLY A 40 -6.64 -7.63 14.51
C GLY A 40 -6.48 -8.99 13.79
N HIS A 41 -6.63 -9.05 12.46
CA HIS A 41 -6.77 -10.34 11.75
C HIS A 41 -5.94 -10.51 10.47
N CYS A 42 -5.46 -9.43 9.84
CA CYS A 42 -4.62 -9.50 8.64
C CYS A 42 -3.24 -8.92 8.93
N ALA A 43 -2.20 -9.61 8.48
CA ALA A 43 -0.83 -9.13 8.63
C ALA A 43 -0.61 -7.86 7.80
N SER A 44 -0.14 -6.80 8.46
CA SER A 44 0.31 -5.55 7.85
C SER A 44 1.61 -5.74 7.06
N ALA A 45 1.93 -4.78 6.19
CA ALA A 45 3.23 -4.73 5.53
C ALA A 45 4.39 -4.69 6.53
N ILE A 46 4.20 -4.05 7.70
CA ILE A 46 5.20 -4.01 8.77
C ILE A 46 5.47 -5.42 9.31
N GLU A 47 4.43 -6.16 9.69
CA GLU A 47 4.57 -7.52 10.20
C GLU A 47 5.14 -8.48 9.15
N CYS A 48 4.75 -8.30 7.89
CA CYS A 48 5.31 -9.07 6.78
C CYS A 48 6.81 -8.79 6.62
N HIS A 49 7.22 -7.52 6.65
CA HIS A 49 8.61 -7.11 6.52
C HIS A 49 9.48 -7.58 7.69
N MET A 50 8.99 -7.45 8.93
CA MET A 50 9.65 -8.00 10.12
C MET A 50 9.89 -9.50 10.00
N ARG A 51 8.89 -10.25 9.51
CA ARG A 51 9.01 -11.70 9.35
C ARG A 51 9.95 -12.11 8.23
N GLU A 52 9.95 -11.37 7.12
CA GLU A 52 10.76 -11.70 5.94
C GLU A 52 12.24 -11.38 6.14
N TYR A 53 12.54 -10.27 6.81
CA TYR A 53 13.91 -9.77 6.99
C TYR A 53 14.46 -9.95 8.41
N GLU A 54 13.67 -10.52 9.33
CA GLU A 54 14.01 -10.72 10.75
C GLU A 54 14.46 -9.43 11.46
N VAL A 55 13.88 -8.31 11.06
CA VAL A 55 14.19 -6.97 11.60
C VAL A 55 13.22 -6.55 12.70
N SER A 56 13.61 -5.55 13.47
CA SER A 56 12.72 -4.92 14.45
C SER A 56 11.58 -4.16 13.78
N GLU A 57 10.52 -3.91 14.55
CA GLU A 57 9.38 -3.11 14.11
C GLU A 57 9.80 -1.69 13.71
N GLU A 58 10.76 -1.09 14.42
CA GLU A 58 11.26 0.25 14.15
C GLU A 58 12.02 0.32 12.83
N GLU A 59 12.87 -0.67 12.55
CA GLU A 59 13.57 -0.80 11.27
C GLU A 59 12.59 -0.99 10.11
N ALA A 60 11.59 -1.87 10.27
CA ALA A 60 10.54 -2.08 9.28
C ALA A 60 9.71 -0.80 9.02
N CYS A 61 9.30 -0.10 10.08
CA CYS A 61 8.61 1.19 9.98
C CYS A 61 9.45 2.22 9.21
N SER A 62 10.74 2.35 9.55
CA SER A 62 11.62 3.33 8.94
C SER A 62 11.79 3.07 7.45
N GLU A 63 12.02 1.81 7.06
CA GLU A 63 12.27 1.46 5.67
C GLU A 63 11.02 1.60 4.80
N LEU A 64 9.86 1.11 5.26
CA LEU A 64 8.60 1.28 4.55
C LEU A 64 8.20 2.75 4.41
N ARG A 65 8.53 3.58 5.41
CA ARG A 65 8.28 5.01 5.33
C ARG A 65 9.15 5.71 4.29
N LYS A 66 10.42 5.34 4.15
CA LYS A 66 11.27 5.86 3.05
C LYS A 66 10.69 5.50 1.69
N GLN A 67 10.23 4.26 1.52
CA GLN A 67 9.62 3.81 0.25
C GLN A 67 8.36 4.60 -0.09
N VAL A 68 7.58 5.00 0.92
CA VAL A 68 6.42 5.88 0.74
C VAL A 68 6.86 7.30 0.39
N ASP A 69 7.85 7.86 1.09
CA ASP A 69 8.31 9.24 0.85
C ASP A 69 9.04 9.41 -0.51
N ASP A 70 9.67 8.34 -1.03
CA ASP A 70 10.40 8.32 -2.30
C ASP A 70 9.51 7.99 -3.54
N ALA A 71 8.24 7.62 -3.33
CA ALA A 71 7.30 7.20 -4.38
C ALA A 71 6.55 8.36 -5.04
#